data_AF-A0A4R4T6H7-F1
#
_entry.id   AF-A0A4R4T6H7-F1
#
_cell.length_a   1.000
_cell.length_b   1.000
_cell.length_c   1.000
_cell.angle_alpha   90.00
_cell.angle_beta   90.00
_cell.angle_gamma   90.00
#
_symmetry.space_group_name_H-M   'P 1'
#
loop_
_entity.id
_entity.type
_entity.pdbx_description
1 polymer ?
#
loop_
_entity_poly.entity_id
_entity_poly.type
_entity_poly.pdbx_seq_one_letter_code
_entity_poly.pdbx_strand_id
1 'polypeptide(L)'
;MGEDRAVADHVHPTMRIALLGVAGTVQFGLCLAPLVTHEYRPAWVAVAAFTALALVTATCGAWVVRGRPLPPTVAVVGAVVVLTASPAATAVLPPDGHFRAPDWAFGLVGWHLLLLLLDRVPVLLAALAVNVAAKVAQFLLSGVPERVEVSAAGAVVLSTTSVQLAVVVITRLLRRGARQATEVAAERDRMVTRVAVAEQRERGQRIGFAGQLGVTLPLLADLADGVLDPRDDDTRRRCALAATQLRRLFAENDDVPDPLVHEVTACVDEAERRGVEVSLAVSGTVVPVPTSVRRELTGPVVAALSAARTRARVSVLRTDEEVRVAVVADAGTGVVVGSSPRVEVDSGTYGEHVRVGARWRRTSG
;
A
#
# COMPACT_ATOMS: atom_id res chain seq x y z
N MET A 1 11.77 -3.06 -7.41
CA MET A 1 10.37 -3.36 -7.04
C MET A 1 10.00 -4.86 -7.08
N GLY A 2 10.69 -5.74 -7.83
CA GLY A 2 10.37 -7.18 -7.91
C GLY A 2 11.19 -8.11 -6.99
N GLU A 3 12.45 -7.79 -6.71
CA GLU A 3 13.36 -8.70 -6.01
C GLU A 3 13.09 -8.83 -4.49
N ASP A 4 12.80 -7.74 -3.77
CA ASP A 4 12.64 -7.81 -2.31
C ASP A 4 11.31 -8.40 -1.84
N ARG A 5 10.23 -8.22 -2.63
CA ARG A 5 8.95 -8.93 -2.40
C ARG A 5 9.10 -10.43 -2.67
N ALA A 6 9.92 -10.79 -3.66
CA ALA A 6 10.23 -12.19 -3.93
C ALA A 6 10.94 -12.82 -2.72
N VAL A 7 11.93 -12.17 -2.10
CA VAL A 7 12.69 -12.77 -0.99
C VAL A 7 11.79 -13.20 0.19
N ALA A 8 10.79 -12.41 0.60
CA ALA A 8 9.87 -12.80 1.67
C ALA A 8 8.86 -13.88 1.26
N ASP A 9 8.37 -13.85 0.02
CA ASP A 9 7.46 -14.87 -0.52
C ASP A 9 8.16 -16.23 -0.73
N HIS A 10 9.49 -16.27 -0.82
CA HIS A 10 10.27 -17.49 -1.04
C HIS A 10 10.66 -18.23 0.26
N VAL A 11 10.53 -17.63 1.44
CA VAL A 11 10.95 -18.29 2.71
C VAL A 11 10.14 -19.57 2.98
N HIS A 12 8.83 -19.54 2.75
CA HIS A 12 7.95 -20.70 2.96
C HIS A 12 8.21 -21.83 1.94
N PRO A 13 8.28 -21.54 0.62
CA PRO A 13 8.70 -22.53 -0.37
C PRO A 13 10.06 -23.16 -0.07
N THR A 14 11.08 -22.35 0.22
CA THR A 14 12.44 -22.85 0.49
C THR A 14 12.49 -23.71 1.76
N MET A 15 11.84 -23.29 2.84
CA MET A 15 11.76 -24.09 4.06
C MET A 15 10.97 -25.38 3.84
N ARG A 16 9.91 -25.36 3.04
CA ARG A 16 9.16 -26.58 2.67
C ARG A 16 9.99 -27.55 1.82
N ILE A 17 10.82 -27.06 0.90
CA ILE A 17 11.74 -27.89 0.13
C ILE A 17 12.75 -28.55 1.07
N ALA A 18 13.34 -27.79 2.00
CA ALA A 18 14.27 -28.33 2.99
C ALA A 18 13.59 -29.40 3.87
N LEU A 19 12.39 -29.11 4.40
CA LEU A 19 11.60 -30.06 5.20
C LEU A 19 11.19 -31.31 4.42
N LEU A 20 10.86 -31.17 3.13
CA LEU A 20 10.56 -32.30 2.26
C LEU A 20 11.79 -33.20 2.09
N GLY A 21 12.96 -32.60 1.86
CA GLY A 21 14.23 -33.30 1.78
C GLY A 21 14.57 -34.03 3.08
N VAL A 22 14.41 -33.37 4.23
CA VAL A 22 14.61 -33.99 5.55
C VAL A 22 13.61 -35.12 5.79
N ALA A 23 12.31 -34.91 5.57
CA ALA A 23 11.28 -35.93 5.78
C ALA A 23 11.53 -37.17 4.91
N GLY A 24 11.85 -36.97 3.62
CA GLY A 24 12.22 -38.07 2.71
C GLY A 24 13.49 -38.78 3.15
N THR A 25 14.53 -38.03 3.52
CA THR A 25 15.82 -38.61 3.95
C THR A 25 15.67 -39.41 5.24
N VAL A 26 14.94 -38.90 6.22
CA VAL A 26 14.68 -39.61 7.47
C VAL A 26 13.80 -40.84 7.21
N GLN A 27 12.75 -40.72 6.41
CA GLN A 27 11.85 -41.83 6.11
C GLN A 27 12.57 -42.99 5.39
N PHE A 28 13.27 -42.71 4.30
CA PHE A 28 13.90 -43.75 3.48
C PHE A 28 15.30 -44.13 3.97
N GLY A 29 16.04 -43.19 4.55
CA GLY A 29 17.40 -43.43 5.03
C GLY A 29 17.48 -44.01 6.44
N LEU A 30 16.59 -43.56 7.35
CA LEU A 30 16.65 -43.96 8.76
C LEU A 30 15.53 -44.93 9.16
N CYS A 31 14.31 -44.72 8.67
CA CYS A 31 13.14 -45.51 9.11
C CYS A 31 12.91 -46.79 8.29
N LEU A 32 13.45 -46.88 7.06
CA LEU A 32 13.28 -48.06 6.21
C LEU A 32 14.00 -49.30 6.79
N ALA A 33 15.21 -49.14 7.31
CA ALA A 33 15.96 -50.26 7.86
C ALA A 33 15.24 -50.90 9.07
N PRO A 34 14.81 -50.17 10.12
CA PRO A 34 14.03 -50.74 11.21
C PRO A 34 12.70 -51.40 10.78
N LEU A 35 12.06 -50.88 9.74
CA LEU A 35 10.82 -51.47 9.20
C LEU A 35 11.07 -52.88 8.63
N VAL A 36 12.21 -53.10 7.99
CA VAL A 36 12.54 -54.37 7.34
C VAL A 36 13.22 -55.35 8.30
N THR A 37 13.96 -54.85 9.29
CA THR A 37 14.76 -55.70 10.20
C THR A 37 14.02 -56.21 11.43
N HIS A 38 12.93 -55.56 11.85
CA HIS A 38 12.21 -55.92 13.07
C HIS A 38 10.87 -56.60 12.76
N GLU A 39 10.43 -57.48 13.66
CA GLU A 39 9.13 -58.13 13.57
C GLU A 39 8.01 -57.21 14.06
N TYR A 40 6.98 -57.03 13.23
CA TYR A 40 5.74 -56.33 13.58
C TYR A 40 4.58 -57.32 13.48
N ARG A 41 3.66 -57.29 14.44
CA ARG A 41 2.50 -58.21 14.47
C ARG A 41 1.19 -57.43 14.57
N PRO A 42 0.38 -57.38 13.49
CA PRO A 42 0.64 -57.85 12.13
C PRO A 42 1.52 -56.90 11.28
N ALA A 43 2.41 -57.46 10.45
CA ALA A 43 3.40 -56.70 9.67
C ALA A 43 2.80 -55.75 8.63
N TRP A 44 1.64 -56.10 8.07
CA TRP A 44 1.00 -55.28 7.03
C TRP A 44 0.59 -53.88 7.55
N VAL A 45 0.33 -53.72 8.85
CA VAL A 45 -0.02 -52.41 9.45
C VAL A 45 1.17 -51.48 9.44
N ALA A 46 2.37 -51.96 9.79
CA ALA A 46 3.60 -51.17 9.75
C ALA A 46 3.94 -50.74 8.31
N VAL A 47 3.80 -51.66 7.34
CA VAL A 47 4.01 -51.37 5.91
C VAL A 47 2.96 -50.37 5.37
N ALA A 48 1.69 -50.54 5.74
CA ALA A 48 0.62 -49.63 5.35
C ALA A 48 0.83 -48.22 5.92
N ALA A 49 1.23 -48.11 7.19
CA ALA A 49 1.55 -46.83 7.81
C ALA A 49 2.75 -46.15 7.13
N PHE A 50 3.81 -46.90 6.83
CA PHE A 50 4.98 -46.37 6.11
C PHE A 50 4.60 -45.87 4.72
N THR A 51 3.77 -46.63 4.01
CA THR A 51 3.29 -46.28 2.66
C THR A 51 2.38 -45.06 2.70
N ALA A 52 1.50 -44.95 3.70
CA ALA A 52 0.66 -43.77 3.90
C ALA A 52 1.50 -42.50 4.12
N LEU A 53 2.55 -42.57 4.95
CA LEU A 53 3.48 -41.45 5.14
C LEU A 53 4.26 -41.12 3.85
N ALA A 54 4.66 -42.14 3.08
CA ALA A 54 5.31 -41.94 1.78
C ALA A 54 4.38 -41.21 0.79
N LEU A 55 3.08 -41.56 0.76
CA LEU A 55 2.08 -40.89 -0.05
C LEU A 55 1.86 -39.43 0.39
N VAL A 56 1.88 -39.14 1.70
CA VAL A 56 1.82 -37.77 2.21
C VAL A 56 3.04 -36.96 1.73
N THR A 57 4.24 -37.52 1.85
CA THR A 57 5.49 -36.89 1.38
C THR A 57 5.46 -36.68 -0.13
N ALA A 58 5.04 -37.68 -0.92
CA ALA A 58 4.92 -37.57 -2.37
C ALA A 58 3.89 -36.52 -2.79
N THR A 59 2.73 -36.48 -2.12
CA THR A 59 1.69 -35.48 -2.36
C THR A 59 2.24 -34.08 -2.07
N CYS A 60 2.88 -33.88 -0.92
CA CYS A 60 3.51 -32.60 -0.58
C CYS A 60 4.58 -32.21 -1.59
N GLY A 61 5.45 -33.15 -1.98
CA GLY A 61 6.47 -32.94 -2.99
C GLY A 61 5.89 -32.52 -4.34
N ALA A 62 4.80 -33.14 -4.77
CA ALA A 62 4.14 -32.80 -6.02
C ALA A 62 3.52 -31.38 -6.01
N TRP A 63 3.13 -30.85 -4.84
CA TRP A 63 2.67 -29.46 -4.70
C TRP A 63 3.85 -28.48 -4.65
N VAL A 64 4.90 -28.83 -3.89
CA VAL A 64 6.11 -28.03 -3.75
C VAL A 64 6.84 -27.87 -5.09
N VAL A 65 7.01 -28.95 -5.87
CA VAL A 65 7.65 -28.90 -7.20
C VAL A 65 6.84 -28.09 -8.21
N ARG A 66 5.51 -28.07 -8.07
CA ARG A 66 4.63 -27.23 -8.92
C ARG A 66 4.64 -25.75 -8.51
N GLY A 67 5.39 -25.36 -7.49
CA GLY A 67 5.44 -23.99 -6.97
C GLY A 67 4.09 -23.50 -6.45
N ARG A 68 3.15 -24.41 -6.12
CA ARG A 68 1.80 -24.06 -5.67
C ARG A 68 1.71 -24.12 -4.15
N PRO A 69 0.95 -23.21 -3.51
CA PRO A 69 0.70 -23.29 -2.08
C PRO A 69 -0.04 -24.59 -1.75
N LEU A 70 0.31 -25.21 -0.63
CA LEU A 70 -0.34 -26.44 -0.18
C LEU A 70 -1.80 -26.14 0.17
N PRO A 71 -2.80 -26.83 -0.42
CA PRO A 71 -4.19 -26.61 -0.06
C PRO A 71 -4.44 -26.95 1.42
N PRO A 72 -5.28 -26.19 2.14
CA PRO A 72 -5.56 -26.46 3.54
C PRO A 72 -6.20 -27.84 3.75
N THR A 73 -6.98 -28.31 2.78
CA THR A 73 -7.57 -29.66 2.79
C THR A 73 -6.49 -30.75 2.76
N VAL A 74 -5.49 -30.62 1.88
CA VAL A 74 -4.34 -31.54 1.81
C VAL A 74 -3.53 -31.51 3.10
N ALA A 75 -3.32 -30.32 3.69
CA ALA A 75 -2.64 -30.18 4.97
C ALA A 75 -3.37 -30.90 6.11
N VAL A 76 -4.69 -30.73 6.20
CA VAL A 76 -5.53 -31.35 7.24
C VAL A 76 -5.63 -32.85 7.05
N VAL A 77 -5.93 -33.33 5.84
CA VAL A 77 -6.01 -34.76 5.54
C VAL A 77 -4.66 -35.43 5.78
N GLY A 78 -3.57 -34.82 5.33
CA GLY A 78 -2.21 -35.30 5.61
C GLY A 78 -1.91 -35.36 7.11
N ALA A 79 -2.30 -34.34 7.88
CA ALA A 79 -2.07 -34.31 9.32
C ALA A 79 -2.86 -35.42 10.03
N VAL A 80 -4.12 -35.63 9.66
CA VAL A 80 -4.94 -36.73 10.17
C VAL A 80 -4.30 -38.07 9.86
N VAL A 81 -3.91 -38.30 8.59
CA VAL A 81 -3.24 -39.54 8.17
C VAL A 81 -1.98 -39.78 8.98
N VAL A 82 -1.12 -38.77 9.15
CA VAL A 82 0.12 -38.85 9.94
C VAL A 82 -0.17 -39.19 11.41
N LEU A 83 -1.13 -38.49 12.01
CA LEU A 83 -1.53 -38.69 13.41
C LEU A 83 -2.22 -40.02 13.66
N THR A 84 -2.83 -40.65 12.64
CA THR A 84 -3.41 -42.00 12.75
C THR A 84 -2.41 -43.10 12.43
N ALA A 85 -1.54 -42.90 11.44
CA ALA A 85 -0.57 -43.89 10.99
C ALA A 85 0.51 -44.14 12.05
N SER A 86 0.93 -43.09 12.77
CA SER A 86 1.91 -43.18 13.87
C SER A 86 1.49 -44.13 14.99
N PRO A 87 0.36 -43.92 15.70
CA PRO A 87 -0.06 -44.81 16.77
C PRO A 87 -0.42 -46.20 16.24
N ALA A 88 -0.92 -46.33 15.00
CA ALA A 88 -1.19 -47.63 14.38
C ALA A 88 0.10 -48.44 14.15
N ALA A 89 1.16 -47.81 13.63
CA ALA A 89 2.47 -48.43 13.51
C ALA A 89 3.04 -48.82 14.87
N THR A 90 2.77 -48.00 15.90
CA THR A 90 3.21 -48.23 17.28
C THR A 90 2.50 -49.42 17.94
N ALA A 91 1.20 -49.57 17.69
CA ALA A 91 0.37 -50.59 18.32
C ALA A 91 0.73 -52.03 17.91
N VAL A 92 1.48 -52.21 16.82
CA VAL A 92 1.92 -53.53 16.33
C VAL A 92 3.35 -53.88 16.77
N LEU A 93 3.97 -53.04 17.60
CA LEU A 93 5.27 -53.32 18.21
C LEU A 93 5.15 -54.24 19.44
N PRO A 94 6.18 -55.05 19.70
CA PRO A 94 6.38 -55.66 21.02
C PRO A 94 6.49 -54.59 22.12
N PRO A 95 6.13 -54.92 23.38
CA PRO A 95 6.21 -53.99 24.52
C PRO A 95 7.58 -53.31 24.66
N ASP A 96 8.66 -54.05 24.40
CA ASP A 96 10.05 -53.60 24.55
C ASP A 96 10.51 -52.66 23.40
N GLY A 97 9.67 -52.47 22.38
CA GLY A 97 10.01 -51.71 21.16
C GLY A 97 9.77 -50.21 21.25
N HIS A 98 9.04 -49.72 22.26
CA HIS A 98 8.66 -48.31 22.40
C HIS A 98 9.88 -47.39 22.57
N PHE A 99 9.89 -46.25 21.87
CA PHE A 99 11.00 -45.27 21.91
C PHE A 99 12.39 -45.84 21.59
N ARG A 100 12.46 -46.98 20.90
CA ARG A 100 13.71 -47.59 20.43
C ARG A 100 13.74 -47.60 18.90
N ALA A 101 14.80 -48.19 18.31
CA ALA A 101 14.92 -48.33 16.86
C ALA A 101 13.68 -48.93 16.16
N PRO A 102 12.97 -49.94 16.72
CA PRO A 102 11.72 -50.45 16.16
C PRO A 102 10.62 -49.38 16.03
N ASP A 103 10.60 -48.39 16.93
CA ASP A 103 9.64 -47.28 16.90
C ASP A 103 10.08 -46.17 15.94
N TRP A 104 10.25 -46.54 14.68
CA TRP A 104 10.70 -45.64 13.62
C TRP A 104 9.73 -44.47 13.37
N ALA A 105 8.46 -44.62 13.73
CA ALA A 105 7.42 -43.62 13.46
C ALA A 105 7.54 -42.39 14.38
N PHE A 106 8.02 -42.55 15.61
CA PHE A 106 8.05 -41.46 16.61
C PHE A 106 8.81 -40.22 16.12
N GLY A 107 10.04 -40.42 15.64
CA GLY A 107 10.88 -39.32 15.13
C GLY A 107 10.40 -38.76 13.80
N LEU A 108 9.76 -39.59 12.97
CA LEU A 108 9.37 -39.25 11.61
C LEU A 108 8.14 -38.33 11.53
N VAL A 109 7.21 -38.49 12.46
CA VAL A 109 5.93 -37.77 12.49
C VAL A 109 6.10 -36.28 12.60
N GLY A 110 7.01 -35.82 13.47
CA GLY A 110 7.20 -34.38 13.64
C GLY A 110 7.74 -33.70 12.37
N TRP A 111 8.52 -34.38 11.55
CA TRP A 111 8.96 -33.85 10.24
C TRP A 111 7.79 -33.70 9.27
N HIS A 112 6.87 -34.66 9.24
CA HIS A 112 5.66 -34.57 8.42
C HIS A 112 4.72 -33.47 8.91
N LEU A 113 4.53 -33.34 10.22
CA LEU A 113 3.74 -32.26 10.81
C LEU A 113 4.36 -30.89 10.53
N LEU A 114 5.69 -30.75 10.62
CA LEU A 114 6.41 -29.53 10.22
C LEU A 114 6.15 -29.20 8.75
N LEU A 115 6.25 -30.18 7.85
CA LEU A 115 6.02 -29.99 6.42
C LEU A 115 4.59 -29.50 6.11
N LEU A 116 3.60 -30.09 6.78
CA LEU A 116 2.17 -29.82 6.54
C LEU A 116 1.67 -28.55 7.25
N LEU A 117 2.10 -28.27 8.49
CA LEU A 117 1.53 -27.25 9.37
C LEU A 117 2.47 -26.10 9.73
N LEU A 118 3.56 -25.89 8.99
CA LEU A 118 4.53 -24.79 9.22
C LEU A 118 3.89 -23.39 9.31
N ASP A 119 2.77 -23.21 8.61
CA ASP A 119 2.02 -21.96 8.52
C ASP A 119 1.07 -21.78 9.72
N ARG A 120 0.74 -22.87 10.42
CA ARG A 120 -0.27 -22.95 11.48
C ARG A 120 0.35 -23.43 12.78
N VAL A 121 1.31 -22.65 13.29
CA VAL A 121 2.13 -23.08 14.44
C VAL A 121 1.34 -23.52 15.69
N PRO A 122 0.23 -22.87 16.09
CA PRO A 122 -0.58 -23.38 17.21
C PRO A 122 -1.11 -24.79 16.98
N VAL A 123 -1.58 -25.07 15.75
CA VAL A 123 -2.11 -26.38 15.36
C VAL A 123 -0.97 -27.40 15.26
N LEU A 124 0.20 -27.00 14.74
CA LEU A 124 1.41 -27.82 14.73
C LEU A 124 1.82 -28.24 16.15
N LEU A 125 1.88 -27.28 17.08
CA LEU A 125 2.25 -27.56 18.47
C LEU A 125 1.23 -28.48 19.15
N ALA A 126 -0.07 -28.26 18.90
CA ALA A 126 -1.12 -29.14 19.38
C ALA A 126 -0.98 -30.56 18.80
N ALA A 127 -0.73 -30.69 17.49
CA ALA A 127 -0.54 -31.99 16.84
C ALA A 127 0.70 -32.73 17.37
N LEU A 128 1.81 -32.02 17.57
CA LEU A 128 3.02 -32.58 18.20
C LEU A 128 2.75 -33.05 19.63
N ALA A 129 2.06 -32.24 20.43
CA ALA A 129 1.68 -32.59 21.79
C ALA A 129 0.75 -33.81 21.83
N VAL A 130 -0.24 -33.89 20.94
CA VAL A 130 -1.14 -35.04 20.79
C VAL A 130 -0.36 -36.29 20.41
N ASN A 131 0.58 -36.21 19.46
CA ASN A 131 1.42 -37.35 19.09
C ASN A 131 2.29 -37.82 20.28
N VAL A 132 2.96 -36.91 20.97
CA VAL A 132 3.79 -37.27 22.15
C VAL A 132 2.91 -37.90 23.25
N ALA A 133 1.76 -37.30 23.55
CA ALA A 133 0.83 -37.82 24.56
C ALA A 133 0.30 -39.21 24.20
N ALA A 134 -0.09 -39.44 22.94
CA ALA A 134 -0.53 -40.75 22.47
C ALA A 134 0.56 -41.81 22.64
N LYS A 135 1.82 -41.45 22.31
CA LYS A 135 2.96 -42.37 22.37
C LYS A 135 3.37 -42.69 23.81
N VAL A 136 3.36 -41.69 24.67
CA VAL A 136 3.55 -41.88 26.13
C VAL A 136 2.43 -42.74 26.70
N ALA A 137 1.18 -42.54 26.30
CA ALA A 137 0.06 -43.37 26.75
C ALA A 137 0.23 -44.84 26.30
N GLN A 138 0.59 -45.09 25.03
CA GLN A 138 0.86 -46.45 24.54
C GLN A 138 1.99 -47.13 25.30
N PHE A 139 3.07 -46.39 25.59
CA PHE A 139 4.18 -46.87 26.41
C PHE A 139 3.73 -47.26 27.83
N LEU A 140 2.98 -46.41 28.51
CA LEU A 140 2.46 -46.69 29.86
C LEU A 140 1.42 -47.82 29.91
N LEU A 141 0.66 -48.01 28.83
CA LEU A 141 -0.33 -49.09 28.72
C LEU A 141 0.32 -50.46 28.42
N SER A 142 1.54 -50.47 27.89
CA SER A 142 2.25 -51.70 27.53
C SER A 142 2.85 -52.47 28.72
N GLY A 143 2.93 -51.84 29.91
CA GLY A 143 3.44 -52.47 31.14
C GLY A 143 3.94 -51.45 32.15
N VAL A 144 4.50 -51.92 33.27
CA VAL A 144 5.21 -51.06 34.25
C VAL A 144 6.65 -50.91 33.79
N PRO A 145 7.06 -49.75 33.24
CA PRO A 145 8.41 -49.58 32.72
C PRO A 145 9.44 -49.45 33.85
N GLU A 146 10.62 -50.00 33.63
CA GLU A 146 11.74 -49.83 34.56
C GLU A 146 12.28 -48.39 34.54
N ARG A 147 12.95 -47.95 35.62
CA ARG A 147 13.54 -46.60 35.70
C ARG A 147 14.48 -46.29 34.54
N VAL A 148 15.22 -47.30 34.05
CA VAL A 148 16.14 -47.16 32.92
C VAL A 148 15.40 -46.95 31.60
N GLU A 149 14.25 -47.60 31.42
CA GLU A 149 13.42 -47.44 30.22
C GLU A 149 12.74 -46.06 30.20
N VAL A 150 12.26 -45.60 31.36
CA VAL A 150 11.67 -44.26 31.51
C VAL A 150 12.70 -43.17 31.18
N SER A 151 13.93 -43.30 31.66
CA SER A 151 14.98 -42.30 31.38
C SER A 151 15.42 -42.33 29.92
N ALA A 152 15.54 -43.52 29.30
CA ALA A 152 15.84 -43.67 27.88
C ALA A 152 14.72 -43.09 27.00
N ALA A 153 13.46 -43.41 27.28
CA ALA A 153 12.30 -42.86 26.58
C ALA A 153 12.24 -41.33 26.72
N GLY A 154 12.46 -40.82 27.93
CA GLY A 154 12.53 -39.38 28.19
C GLY A 154 13.62 -38.68 27.37
N ALA A 155 14.81 -39.28 27.27
CA ALA A 155 15.90 -38.75 26.46
C ALA A 155 15.55 -38.72 24.96
N VAL A 156 14.90 -39.76 24.44
CA VAL A 156 14.46 -39.83 23.03
C VAL A 156 13.37 -38.79 22.75
N VAL A 157 12.37 -38.67 23.63
CA VAL A 157 11.31 -37.66 23.50
C VAL A 157 11.89 -36.26 23.54
N LEU A 158 12.75 -35.96 24.50
CA LEU A 158 13.36 -34.64 24.67
C LEU A 158 14.24 -34.27 23.48
N SER A 159 15.14 -35.15 23.06
CA SER A 159 16.06 -34.89 21.93
C SER A 159 15.29 -34.67 20.63
N THR A 160 14.34 -35.55 20.31
CA THR A 160 13.53 -35.45 19.08
C THR A 160 12.68 -34.18 19.07
N THR A 161 11.96 -33.90 20.16
CA THR A 161 11.07 -32.74 20.26
C THR A 161 11.86 -31.43 20.24
N SER A 162 13.04 -31.39 20.88
CA SER A 162 13.90 -30.20 20.91
C SER A 162 14.35 -29.79 19.50
N VAL A 163 14.75 -30.75 18.66
CA VAL A 163 15.12 -30.48 17.26
C VAL A 163 13.92 -29.92 16.48
N GLN A 164 12.74 -30.51 16.64
CA GLN A 164 11.52 -30.05 15.96
C GLN A 164 11.13 -28.64 16.40
N LEU A 165 11.20 -28.33 17.70
CA LEU A 165 10.94 -27.00 18.23
C LEU A 165 11.97 -25.97 17.78
N ALA A 166 13.25 -26.34 17.69
CA ALA A 166 14.29 -25.47 17.16
C ALA A 166 13.98 -25.04 15.71
N VAL A 167 13.53 -25.96 14.86
CA VAL A 167 13.11 -25.64 13.49
C VAL A 167 11.94 -24.66 13.46
N VAL A 168 10.94 -24.83 14.36
CA VAL A 168 9.83 -23.88 14.49
C VAL A 168 10.33 -22.48 14.87
N VAL A 169 11.24 -22.39 15.84
CA VAL A 169 11.82 -21.12 16.30
C VAL A 169 12.63 -20.46 15.19
N ILE A 170 13.54 -21.18 14.53
CA ILE A 170 14.35 -20.67 13.42
C ILE A 170 13.45 -20.16 12.31
N THR A 171 12.44 -20.93 11.90
CA THR A 171 11.48 -20.51 10.86
C THR A 171 10.74 -19.23 11.27
N ARG A 172 10.35 -19.09 12.55
CA ARG A 172 9.69 -17.87 13.04
C ARG A 172 10.63 -16.67 13.04
N LEU A 173 11.89 -16.84 13.46
CA LEU A 173 12.89 -15.78 13.45
C LEU A 173 13.18 -15.30 12.03
N LEU A 174 13.39 -16.24 11.09
CA LEU A 174 13.60 -15.93 9.67
C LEU A 174 12.40 -15.18 9.08
N ARG A 175 11.17 -15.61 9.39
CA ARG A 175 9.96 -14.91 8.91
C ARG A 175 9.81 -13.51 9.49
N ARG A 176 10.14 -13.31 10.76
CA ARG A 176 10.10 -11.99 11.38
C ARG A 176 11.13 -11.06 10.74
N GLY A 177 12.36 -11.53 10.56
CA GLY A 177 13.42 -10.77 9.89
C GLY A 177 13.07 -10.43 8.45
N ALA A 178 12.54 -11.39 7.68
CA ALA A 178 12.12 -11.15 6.30
C ALA A 178 10.98 -10.13 6.20
N ARG A 179 9.98 -10.20 7.10
CA ARG A 179 8.89 -9.20 7.15
C ARG A 179 9.41 -7.80 7.48
N GLN A 180 10.26 -7.68 8.48
CA GLN A 180 10.88 -6.40 8.84
C GLN A 180 11.71 -5.83 7.69
N ALA A 181 12.50 -6.66 7.00
CA ALA A 181 13.26 -6.23 5.84
C ALA A 181 12.34 -5.72 4.71
N THR A 182 11.21 -6.40 4.44
CA THR A 182 10.26 -5.95 3.42
C THR A 182 9.54 -4.65 3.79
N GLU A 183 9.24 -4.44 5.08
CA GLU A 183 8.63 -3.19 5.56
C GLU A 183 9.60 -2.02 5.38
N VAL A 184 10.86 -2.20 5.80
CA VAL A 184 11.92 -1.20 5.63
C VAL A 184 12.19 -0.90 4.15
N ALA A 185 12.23 -1.93 3.29
CA ALA A 185 12.40 -1.75 1.85
C ALA A 185 11.22 -0.98 1.23
N ALA A 186 9.97 -1.28 1.64
CA ALA A 186 8.79 -0.58 1.15
C ALA A 186 8.76 0.90 1.61
N GLU A 187 9.23 1.20 2.82
CA GLU A 187 9.40 2.57 3.28
C GLU A 187 10.47 3.32 2.48
N ARG A 188 11.62 2.67 2.22
CA ARG A 188 12.68 3.24 1.38
C ARG A 188 12.18 3.55 -0.03
N ASP A 189 11.45 2.63 -0.67
CA ASP A 189 10.87 2.83 -2.00
C ASP A 189 9.89 4.01 -2.03
N ARG A 190 9.05 4.16 -0.98
CA ARG A 190 8.15 5.32 -0.83
C ARG A 190 8.93 6.62 -0.68
N MET A 191 10.02 6.64 0.08
CA MET A 191 10.86 7.83 0.25
C MET A 191 11.54 8.22 -1.08
N VAL A 192 12.13 7.26 -1.79
CA VAL A 192 12.76 7.49 -3.10
C VAL A 192 11.74 8.04 -4.10
N THR A 193 10.53 7.47 -4.13
CA THR A 193 9.46 7.96 -5.01
C THR A 193 9.06 9.40 -4.67
N ARG A 194 8.93 9.75 -3.38
CA ARG A 194 8.60 11.12 -2.95
C ARG A 194 9.68 12.12 -3.35
N VAL A 195 10.96 11.77 -3.15
CA VAL A 195 12.09 12.64 -3.54
C VAL A 195 12.09 12.85 -5.05
N ALA A 196 11.93 11.79 -5.85
CA ALA A 196 11.90 11.90 -7.30
C ALA A 196 10.74 12.78 -7.81
N VAL A 197 9.55 12.66 -7.21
CA VAL A 197 8.39 13.51 -7.55
C VAL A 197 8.64 14.97 -7.17
N ALA A 198 9.24 15.22 -6.00
CA ALA A 198 9.58 16.58 -5.57
C ALA A 198 10.61 17.24 -6.50
N GLU A 199 11.67 16.52 -6.87
CA GLU A 199 12.68 17.00 -7.84
C GLU A 199 12.07 17.27 -9.21
N GLN A 200 11.18 16.40 -9.69
CA GLN A 200 10.51 16.59 -10.97
C GLN A 200 9.60 17.83 -10.95
N ARG A 201 8.89 18.07 -9.84
CA ARG A 201 8.09 19.29 -9.64
C ARG A 201 8.97 20.52 -9.64
N GLU A 202 10.08 20.51 -8.90
CA GLU A 202 11.02 21.64 -8.86
C GLU A 202 11.61 21.95 -10.24
N ARG A 203 12.03 20.92 -10.99
CA ARG A 203 12.53 21.09 -12.37
C ARG A 203 11.45 21.65 -13.29
N GLY A 204 10.21 21.15 -13.19
CA GLY A 204 9.08 21.66 -13.96
C GLY A 204 8.80 23.12 -13.67
N GLN A 205 8.80 23.52 -12.40
CA GLN A 205 8.67 24.93 -11.99
C GLN A 205 9.79 25.78 -12.58
N ARG A 206 11.06 25.37 -12.46
CA ARG A 206 12.21 26.10 -13.01
C ARG A 206 12.13 26.28 -14.53
N ILE A 207 11.74 25.24 -15.26
CA ILE A 207 11.61 25.30 -16.73
C ILE A 207 10.47 26.23 -17.13
N GLY A 208 9.31 26.14 -16.47
CA GLY A 208 8.18 27.04 -16.71
C GLY A 208 8.55 28.50 -16.44
N PHE A 209 9.22 28.76 -15.32
CA PHE A 209 9.71 30.09 -14.95
C PHE A 209 10.70 30.64 -15.98
N ALA A 210 11.67 29.83 -16.41
CA ALA A 210 12.65 30.24 -17.41
C ALA A 210 12.01 30.51 -18.79
N GLY A 211 11.05 29.69 -19.20
CA GLY A 211 10.31 29.87 -20.45
C GLY A 211 9.51 31.18 -20.47
N GLN A 212 8.84 31.53 -19.37
CA GLN A 212 8.07 32.77 -19.27
C GLN A 212 8.94 34.02 -19.10
N LEU A 213 10.08 33.93 -18.40
CA LEU A 213 11.05 35.03 -18.32
C LEU A 213 11.77 35.29 -19.65
N GLY A 214 11.94 34.26 -20.49
CA GLY A 214 12.55 34.37 -21.81
C GLY A 214 11.82 35.32 -22.77
N VAL A 215 10.53 35.61 -22.53
CA VAL A 215 9.74 36.56 -23.32
C VAL A 215 9.86 37.99 -22.77
N THR A 216 10.12 38.14 -21.47
CA THR A 216 10.14 39.44 -20.78
C THR A 216 11.53 40.08 -20.72
N LEU A 217 12.58 39.27 -20.64
CA LEU A 217 13.98 39.75 -20.60
C LEU A 217 14.41 40.51 -21.86
N PRO A 218 14.06 40.09 -23.10
CA PRO A 218 14.40 40.83 -24.32
C PRO A 218 13.72 42.20 -24.36
N LEU A 219 12.45 42.28 -23.93
CA LEU A 219 11.72 43.56 -23.82
C LEU A 219 12.39 44.55 -22.86
N LEU A 220 12.93 44.06 -21.74
CA LEU A 220 13.69 44.88 -20.80
C LEU A 220 15.06 45.28 -21.35
N ALA A 221 15.73 44.40 -22.10
CA ALA A 221 16.99 44.70 -22.78
C ALA A 221 16.80 45.77 -23.87
N ASP A 222 15.78 45.64 -24.71
CA ASP A 222 15.48 46.60 -25.79
C ASP A 222 15.11 48.00 -25.25
N LEU A 223 14.47 48.07 -24.08
CA LEU A 223 14.24 49.35 -23.36
C LEU A 223 15.52 49.91 -22.74
N ALA A 224 16.42 49.06 -22.22
CA ALA A 224 17.68 49.47 -21.62
C ALA A 224 18.70 49.96 -22.67
N ASP A 225 18.72 49.33 -23.83
CA ASP A 225 19.59 49.69 -24.97
C ASP A 225 19.05 50.90 -25.77
N GLY A 226 17.88 51.42 -25.41
CA GLY A 226 17.25 52.58 -26.04
C GLY A 226 16.68 52.31 -27.43
N VAL A 227 16.49 51.03 -27.79
CA VAL A 227 15.92 50.58 -29.06
C VAL A 227 14.41 50.84 -29.12
N LEU A 228 13.72 50.71 -27.98
CA LEU A 228 12.29 51.04 -27.83
C LEU A 228 12.11 52.40 -27.16
N ASP A 229 11.25 53.26 -27.73
CA ASP A 229 10.89 54.54 -27.11
C ASP A 229 9.82 54.33 -26.02
N PRO A 230 10.12 54.64 -24.74
CA PRO A 230 9.16 54.50 -23.65
C PRO A 230 7.95 55.46 -23.74
N ARG A 231 7.97 56.45 -24.63
CA ARG A 231 6.84 57.35 -24.88
C ARG A 231 5.85 56.82 -25.91
N ASP A 232 6.20 55.77 -26.65
CA ASP A 232 5.34 55.16 -27.65
C ASP A 232 4.20 54.35 -27.01
N ASP A 233 3.00 54.47 -27.57
CA ASP A 233 1.78 53.84 -27.06
C ASP A 233 1.84 52.32 -27.14
N ASP A 234 2.46 51.78 -28.20
CA ASP A 234 2.60 50.34 -28.38
C ASP A 234 3.61 49.73 -27.38
N THR A 235 4.75 50.40 -27.17
CA THR A 235 5.75 50.02 -26.15
C THR A 235 5.15 50.02 -24.74
N ARG A 236 4.37 51.05 -24.36
CA ARG A 236 3.69 51.07 -23.05
C ARG A 236 2.70 49.93 -22.89
N ARG A 237 1.96 49.58 -23.95
CA ARG A 237 0.99 48.48 -23.92
C ARG A 237 1.67 47.13 -23.75
N ARG A 238 2.79 46.91 -24.44
CA ARG A 238 3.64 45.71 -24.28
C ARG A 238 4.23 45.60 -22.87
N CYS A 239 4.74 46.71 -22.31
CA CYS A 239 5.23 46.75 -20.92
C CYS A 239 4.13 46.47 -19.89
N ALA A 240 2.93 47.01 -20.08
CA ALA A 240 1.79 46.77 -19.18
C ALA A 240 1.35 45.30 -19.19
N LEU A 241 1.35 44.66 -20.35
CA LEU A 241 1.08 43.23 -20.51
C LEU A 241 2.15 42.38 -19.81
N ALA A 242 3.44 42.65 -20.06
CA ALA A 242 4.54 41.93 -19.42
C ALA A 242 4.54 42.09 -17.88
N ALA A 243 4.27 43.29 -17.37
CA ALA A 243 4.12 43.54 -15.94
C ALA A 243 2.92 42.80 -15.32
N THR A 244 1.84 42.64 -16.07
CA THR A 244 0.66 41.88 -15.63
C THR A 244 0.95 40.38 -15.61
N GLN A 245 1.66 39.86 -16.62
CA GLN A 245 2.12 38.47 -16.68
C GLN A 245 3.09 38.14 -15.54
N LEU A 246 4.07 39.00 -15.23
CA LEU A 246 4.97 38.82 -14.09
C LEU A 246 4.23 38.83 -12.75
N ARG A 247 3.31 39.78 -12.54
CA ARG A 247 2.50 39.83 -11.31
C ARG A 247 1.66 38.57 -11.16
N ARG A 248 1.08 38.05 -12.25
CA ARG A 248 0.33 36.79 -12.26
C ARG A 248 1.23 35.60 -11.94
N LEU A 249 2.42 35.53 -12.54
CA LEU A 249 3.42 34.47 -12.29
C LEU A 249 3.87 34.42 -10.82
N PHE A 250 4.09 35.59 -10.20
CA PHE A 250 4.44 35.68 -8.78
C PHE A 250 3.25 35.36 -7.86
N ALA A 251 2.02 35.70 -8.27
CA ALA A 251 0.82 35.38 -7.50
C ALA A 251 0.40 33.91 -7.60
N GLU A 252 0.66 33.23 -8.72
CA GLU A 252 0.37 31.81 -8.92
C GLU A 252 1.38 30.88 -8.23
N ASN A 253 2.58 31.36 -7.87
CA ASN A 253 3.61 30.56 -7.19
C ASN A 253 3.58 30.66 -5.65
N ASP A 254 2.69 31.44 -5.04
CA ASP A 254 2.44 31.40 -3.60
C ASP A 254 1.50 30.23 -3.27
N ASP A 255 2.11 29.10 -2.90
CA ASP A 255 1.54 27.75 -2.83
C ASP A 255 0.51 27.60 -1.68
N VAL A 256 -0.76 27.97 -1.91
CA VAL A 256 -1.96 27.35 -1.32
C VAL A 256 -3.07 27.30 -2.39
N PRO A 257 -3.67 26.12 -2.71
CA PRO A 257 -4.79 26.07 -3.64
C PRO A 257 -6.00 26.79 -3.04
N ASP A 258 -6.30 28.00 -3.50
CA ASP A 258 -7.53 28.72 -3.16
C ASP A 258 -8.67 28.18 -4.05
N PRO A 259 -9.65 27.44 -3.48
CA PRO A 259 -10.73 26.85 -4.27
C PRO A 259 -11.64 27.89 -4.93
N LEU A 260 -11.76 29.09 -4.37
CA LEU A 260 -12.57 30.16 -4.95
C LEU A 260 -11.86 30.78 -6.15
N VAL A 261 -10.55 31.02 -6.05
CA VAL A 261 -9.77 31.52 -7.20
C VAL A 261 -9.78 30.49 -8.32
N HIS A 262 -9.68 29.19 -8.01
CA HIS A 262 -9.77 28.14 -9.01
C HIS A 262 -11.11 28.16 -9.78
N GLU A 263 -12.23 28.30 -9.06
CA GLU A 263 -13.57 28.42 -9.67
C GLU A 263 -13.72 29.69 -10.54
N VAL A 264 -13.16 30.83 -10.08
CA VAL A 264 -13.18 32.09 -10.85
C VAL A 264 -12.30 32.01 -12.10
N THR A 265 -11.10 31.43 -12.01
CA THR A 265 -10.21 31.22 -13.15
C THR A 265 -10.88 30.37 -14.23
N ALA A 266 -11.60 29.31 -13.86
CA ALA A 266 -12.34 28.51 -14.83
C ALA A 266 -13.41 29.33 -15.60
N CYS A 267 -14.03 30.31 -14.94
CA CYS A 267 -14.99 31.22 -15.59
C CYS A 267 -14.29 32.21 -16.53
N VAL A 268 -13.10 32.68 -16.15
CA VAL A 268 -12.25 33.54 -16.98
C VAL A 268 -11.80 32.80 -18.23
N ASP A 269 -11.30 31.57 -18.08
CA ASP A 269 -10.84 30.74 -19.19
C ASP A 269 -11.96 30.48 -20.23
N GLU A 270 -13.20 30.32 -19.79
CA GLU A 270 -14.38 30.20 -20.68
C GLU A 270 -14.65 31.51 -21.45
N ALA A 271 -14.51 32.66 -20.80
CA ALA A 271 -14.71 33.95 -21.46
C ALA A 271 -13.61 34.26 -22.48
N GLU A 272 -12.35 33.95 -22.14
CA GLU A 272 -11.21 34.12 -23.05
C GLU A 272 -11.34 33.23 -24.29
N ARG A 273 -11.82 31.99 -24.14
CA ARG A 273 -12.11 31.10 -25.29
C ARG A 273 -13.14 31.67 -26.26
N ARG A 274 -14.05 32.52 -25.79
CA ARG A 274 -15.02 33.23 -26.62
C ARG A 274 -14.48 34.51 -27.24
N GLY A 275 -13.22 34.86 -26.97
CA GLY A 275 -12.55 36.05 -27.52
C GLY A 275 -12.69 37.32 -26.68
N VAL A 276 -13.09 37.22 -25.41
CA VAL A 276 -13.15 38.36 -24.47
C VAL A 276 -11.77 38.54 -23.83
N GLU A 277 -11.21 39.75 -23.87
CA GLU A 277 -9.98 40.10 -23.16
C GLU A 277 -10.30 40.29 -21.67
N VAL A 278 -9.85 39.35 -20.81
CA VAL A 278 -10.17 39.35 -19.38
C VAL A 278 -8.93 39.63 -18.54
N SER A 279 -9.05 40.57 -17.60
CA SER A 279 -8.01 40.82 -16.58
C SER A 279 -8.49 40.37 -15.21
N LEU A 280 -7.82 39.40 -14.59
CA LEU A 280 -8.10 38.91 -13.24
C LEU A 280 -7.10 39.51 -12.25
N ALA A 281 -7.61 40.17 -11.21
CA ALA A 281 -6.83 40.65 -10.08
C ALA A 281 -7.28 39.97 -8.79
N VAL A 282 -6.36 39.37 -8.05
CA VAL A 282 -6.65 38.72 -6.77
C VAL A 282 -5.86 39.44 -5.68
N SER A 283 -6.50 39.77 -4.57
CA SER A 283 -5.90 40.52 -3.46
C SER A 283 -6.32 39.95 -2.10
N GLY A 284 -5.41 40.01 -1.13
CA GLY A 284 -5.61 39.52 0.24
C GLY A 284 -5.17 38.08 0.45
N THR A 285 -5.23 37.63 1.71
CA THR A 285 -4.87 36.28 2.16
C THR A 285 -5.96 35.26 1.83
N VAL A 286 -5.59 33.98 1.72
CA VAL A 286 -6.56 32.90 1.47
C VAL A 286 -7.48 32.74 2.68
N VAL A 287 -8.79 32.85 2.44
CA VAL A 287 -9.83 32.66 3.47
C VAL A 287 -10.62 31.40 3.12
N PRO A 288 -10.85 30.47 4.06
CA PRO A 288 -11.64 29.27 3.79
C PRO A 288 -13.12 29.64 3.57
N VAL A 289 -13.56 29.63 2.31
CA VAL A 289 -14.95 29.89 1.93
C VAL A 289 -15.71 28.56 1.74
N PRO A 290 -16.85 28.34 2.41
CA PRO A 290 -17.67 27.14 2.23
C PRO A 290 -18.13 26.96 0.78
N THR A 291 -18.21 25.72 0.30
CA THR A 291 -18.54 25.40 -1.11
C THR A 291 -19.88 25.98 -1.58
N SER A 292 -20.89 26.05 -0.72
CA SER A 292 -22.18 26.68 -1.06
C SER A 292 -22.03 28.17 -1.32
N VAL A 293 -21.26 28.88 -0.49
CA VAL A 293 -20.97 30.31 -0.64
C VAL A 293 -20.12 30.58 -1.88
N ARG A 294 -19.15 29.70 -2.19
CA ARG A 294 -18.35 29.84 -3.42
C ARG A 294 -19.21 29.80 -4.68
N ARG A 295 -20.14 28.86 -4.78
CA ARG A 295 -21.09 28.80 -5.91
C ARG A 295 -21.94 30.07 -6.04
N GLU A 296 -22.39 30.62 -4.92
CA GLU A 296 -23.17 31.85 -4.89
C GLU A 296 -22.33 33.09 -5.23
N LEU A 297 -21.04 33.12 -4.87
CA LEU A 297 -20.10 34.17 -5.27
C LEU A 297 -19.74 34.09 -6.77
N THR A 298 -19.61 32.89 -7.31
CA THR A 298 -19.22 32.65 -8.71
C THR A 298 -20.38 32.84 -9.69
N GLY A 299 -21.63 32.62 -9.28
CA GLY A 299 -22.81 32.80 -10.14
C GLY A 299 -22.89 34.18 -10.83
N PRO A 300 -22.78 35.29 -10.08
CA PRO A 300 -22.73 36.64 -10.64
C PRO A 300 -21.55 36.87 -11.60
N VAL A 301 -20.40 36.24 -11.35
CA VAL A 301 -19.21 36.32 -12.20
C VAL A 301 -19.46 35.67 -13.55
N VAL A 302 -20.04 34.46 -13.55
CA VAL A 302 -20.40 33.74 -14.76
C VAL A 302 -21.39 34.55 -15.59
N ALA A 303 -22.41 35.13 -14.96
CA ALA A 303 -23.42 35.94 -15.66
C ALA A 303 -22.80 37.18 -16.32
N ALA A 304 -21.95 37.91 -15.60
CA ALA A 304 -21.29 39.11 -16.11
C ALA A 304 -20.27 38.79 -17.22
N LEU A 305 -19.45 37.75 -17.05
CA LEU A 305 -18.50 37.32 -18.08
C LEU A 305 -19.21 36.78 -19.32
N SER A 306 -20.32 36.06 -19.16
CA SER A 306 -21.13 35.56 -20.28
C SER A 306 -21.68 36.70 -21.14
N ALA A 307 -22.06 37.81 -20.51
CA ALA A 307 -22.60 39.00 -21.17
C ALA A 307 -21.54 39.97 -21.74
N ALA A 308 -20.25 39.78 -21.40
CA ALA A 308 -19.16 40.61 -21.90
C ALA A 308 -18.99 40.45 -23.42
N ARG A 309 -18.69 41.54 -24.12
CA ARG A 309 -18.53 41.55 -25.57
C ARG A 309 -17.07 41.43 -25.98
N THR A 310 -16.24 42.32 -25.46
CA THR A 310 -14.83 42.41 -25.86
C THR A 310 -13.89 42.48 -24.68
N ARG A 311 -14.32 43.02 -23.53
CA ARG A 311 -13.45 43.23 -22.37
C ARG A 311 -14.15 43.00 -21.04
N ALA A 312 -13.44 42.33 -20.14
CA ALA A 312 -13.85 42.22 -18.75
C ALA A 312 -12.68 42.37 -17.77
N ARG A 313 -12.98 42.87 -16.58
CA ARG A 313 -12.05 42.93 -15.46
C ARG A 313 -12.70 42.28 -14.26
N VAL A 314 -12.07 41.23 -13.76
CA VAL A 314 -12.49 40.49 -12.57
C VAL A 314 -11.55 40.83 -11.42
N SER A 315 -12.10 41.17 -10.26
CA SER A 315 -11.33 41.41 -9.05
C SER A 315 -11.86 40.57 -7.90
N VAL A 316 -10.99 39.82 -7.24
CA VAL A 316 -11.26 39.06 -6.02
C VAL A 316 -10.53 39.73 -4.88
N LEU A 317 -11.26 40.32 -3.94
CA LEU A 317 -10.73 40.89 -2.71
C LEU A 317 -11.08 39.98 -1.55
N ARG A 318 -10.07 39.64 -0.75
CA ARG A 318 -10.20 38.83 0.46
C ARG A 318 -9.66 39.63 1.64
N THR A 319 -10.45 39.74 2.68
CA THR A 319 -10.04 40.25 3.99
C THR A 319 -10.49 39.26 5.05
N ASP A 320 -10.03 39.41 6.28
CA ASP A 320 -10.44 38.54 7.38
C ASP A 320 -11.96 38.62 7.66
N GLU A 321 -12.59 39.73 7.26
CA GLU A 321 -14.01 40.03 7.50
C GLU A 321 -14.91 39.77 6.27
N GLU A 322 -14.40 39.99 5.05
CA GLU A 322 -15.19 39.86 3.83
C GLU A 322 -14.43 39.26 2.65
N VAL A 323 -15.17 38.53 1.81
CA VAL A 323 -14.72 38.11 0.49
C VAL A 323 -15.63 38.74 -0.55
N ARG A 324 -15.03 39.48 -1.48
CA ARG A 324 -15.75 40.19 -2.54
C ARG A 324 -15.21 39.79 -3.90
N VAL A 325 -16.10 39.40 -4.80
CA VAL A 325 -15.78 39.20 -6.21
C VAL A 325 -16.53 40.23 -7.02
N ALA A 326 -15.85 40.97 -7.89
CA ALA A 326 -16.47 41.96 -8.75
C ALA A 326 -16.01 41.78 -10.19
N VAL A 327 -16.94 41.99 -11.12
CA VAL A 327 -16.70 41.98 -12.55
C VAL A 327 -17.13 43.33 -13.10
N VAL A 328 -16.28 43.92 -13.93
CA VAL A 328 -16.61 45.08 -14.76
C VAL A 328 -16.48 44.63 -16.20
N ALA A 329 -17.55 44.70 -16.98
CA ALA A 329 -17.58 44.21 -18.36
C ALA A 329 -18.30 45.17 -19.30
N ASP A 330 -17.94 45.14 -20.58
CA ASP A 330 -18.62 45.87 -21.66
C ASP A 330 -19.89 45.13 -22.14
N ALA A 331 -20.89 45.05 -21.26
CA ALA A 331 -22.14 44.34 -21.49
C ALA A 331 -23.30 45.29 -21.82
N GLY A 332 -24.26 44.82 -22.65
CA GLY A 332 -25.54 45.52 -22.86
C GLY A 332 -26.41 45.48 -21.59
N THR A 333 -27.24 46.50 -21.39
CA THR A 333 -28.09 46.65 -20.19
C THR A 333 -28.97 45.41 -19.93
N GLY A 334 -28.81 44.78 -18.76
CA GLY A 334 -29.73 43.73 -18.29
C GLY A 334 -29.10 42.44 -17.75
N VAL A 335 -27.95 42.48 -17.05
CA VAL A 335 -27.49 41.30 -16.31
C VAL A 335 -28.39 41.11 -15.08
N VAL A 336 -29.38 40.21 -15.18
CA VAL A 336 -30.24 39.84 -14.05
C VAL A 336 -29.44 38.93 -13.13
N VAL A 337 -29.05 39.45 -11.98
CA VAL A 337 -28.34 38.66 -10.96
C VAL A 337 -29.33 38.27 -9.87
N GLY A 338 -29.47 36.97 -9.62
CA GLY A 338 -30.33 36.45 -8.55
C GLY A 338 -29.80 36.89 -7.18
N SER A 339 -30.69 37.39 -6.31
CA SER A 339 -30.38 37.66 -4.91
C SER A 339 -30.23 36.34 -4.15
N SER A 340 -29.15 36.20 -3.38
CA SER A 340 -28.93 35.07 -2.48
C SER A 340 -28.97 35.52 -1.01
N PRO A 341 -29.52 34.74 -0.07
CA PRO A 341 -29.55 35.09 1.35
C PRO A 341 -28.18 35.17 2.03
N ARG A 342 -27.10 34.63 1.43
CA ARG A 342 -25.77 34.57 2.04
C ARG A 342 -24.73 35.47 1.37
N VAL A 343 -25.03 35.96 0.17
CA VAL A 343 -24.12 36.78 -0.64
C VAL A 343 -24.88 38.02 -1.08
N GLU A 344 -24.40 39.18 -0.63
CA GLU A 344 -24.90 40.47 -1.06
C GLU A 344 -24.41 40.73 -2.48
N VAL A 345 -25.36 40.87 -3.41
CA VAL A 345 -25.07 41.17 -4.81
C VAL A 345 -25.43 42.62 -5.09
N ASP A 346 -24.48 43.35 -5.65
CA ASP A 346 -24.63 44.73 -6.11
C ASP A 346 -24.39 44.79 -7.62
N SER A 347 -25.26 45.48 -8.35
CA SER A 347 -25.13 45.66 -9.79
C SER A 347 -25.39 47.10 -10.17
N GLY A 348 -24.48 47.70 -10.94
CA GLY A 348 -24.60 49.08 -11.42
C GLY A 348 -24.15 49.21 -12.86
N THR A 349 -24.79 50.09 -13.61
CA THR A 349 -24.37 50.44 -14.98
C THR A 349 -23.67 51.78 -14.96
N TYR A 350 -22.48 51.85 -15.55
CA TYR A 350 -21.65 53.06 -15.64
C TYR A 350 -21.30 53.30 -17.11
N GLY A 351 -22.11 54.09 -17.81
CA GLY A 351 -21.97 54.31 -19.25
C GLY A 351 -22.16 53.00 -20.02
N GLU A 352 -21.15 52.59 -20.81
CA GLU A 352 -21.15 51.33 -21.57
C GLU A 352 -20.69 50.11 -20.77
N HIS A 353 -20.33 50.28 -19.49
CA HIS A 353 -19.82 49.20 -18.65
C HIS A 353 -20.83 48.79 -17.59
N VAL A 354 -20.97 47.49 -17.37
CA VAL A 354 -21.76 46.91 -16.28
C VAL A 354 -20.80 46.43 -15.20
N ARG A 355 -21.04 46.86 -13.96
CA ARG A 355 -20.37 46.37 -12.76
C ARG A 355 -21.30 45.43 -12.02
N VAL A 356 -20.84 44.21 -11.77
CA VAL A 356 -21.51 43.23 -10.91
C VAL A 356 -20.56 42.85 -9.79
N GLY A 357 -20.99 42.99 -8.54
CA GLY A 357 -20.24 42.63 -7.35
C GLY A 357 -21.02 41.64 -6.50
N ALA A 358 -20.35 40.62 -6.00
CA ALA A 358 -20.85 39.66 -5.03
C ALA A 358 -19.98 39.75 -3.77
N ARG A 359 -20.60 39.92 -2.61
CA ARG A 359 -19.91 40.06 -1.32
C ARG A 359 -20.44 39.04 -0.33
N TRP A 360 -19.54 38.32 0.31
CA TRP A 360 -19.80 37.49 1.46
C TRP A 360 -19.08 38.08 2.69
N ARG A 361 -19.82 38.25 3.80
CA ARG A 361 -19.22 38.62 5.08
C ARG A 361 -19.10 37.39 5.96
N ARG A 362 -17.93 37.22 6.58
CA ARG A 362 -17.71 36.19 7.58
C ARG A 362 -18.49 36.58 8.83
N THR A 363 -19.52 35.84 9.16
CA THR A 363 -20.22 36.02 10.44
C THR A 363 -19.22 35.67 11.54
N SER A 364 -18.91 36.64 12.41
CA SER A 364 -18.11 36.41 13.61
C SER A 364 -18.85 35.38 14.47
N GLY A 365 -18.33 34.15 14.46
CA GLY A 365 -18.74 33.08 15.36
C GLY A 365 -17.76 33.00 16.52
#